data_AF-A0A958FZ26-F1
#
_entry.id   AF-A0A958FZ26-F1
#
_cell.length_a   1.000
_cell.length_b   1.000
_cell.length_c   1.000
_cell.angle_alpha   90.00
_cell.angle_beta   90.00
_cell.angle_gamma   90.00
#
_symmetry.space_group_name_H-M   'P 1'
#
loop_
_entity.id
_entity.type
_entity.pdbx_description
1 polymer ?
#
loop_
_entity_poly.entity_id
_entity_poly.type
_entity_poly.pdbx_seq_one_letter_code
_entity_poly.pdbx_strand_id
1 'polypeptide(L)'
;MNKTFWSILGLFVVVGAFIIFQATNTKAALVLYPSELAKKGAPEIIERVRVGGRVAALPISYEIEPKAKLSFSIHDPTHSEPNVQVIYHGLKPDMFAPGRDVIIDGEFSGGVLHAKTLLTQCPSKYEPPSPG
;
A
#
# COMPACT_ATOMS: atom_id res chain seq x y z
N MET A 1 -3.66 35.84 -42.39
CA MET A 1 -3.61 35.55 -40.95
C MET A 1 -4.56 34.39 -40.66
N ASN A 2 -4.05 33.29 -40.11
CA ASN A 2 -4.34 31.96 -40.64
C ASN A 2 -5.33 31.25 -39.71
N LYS A 3 -6.60 31.07 -40.11
CA LYS A 3 -7.63 30.41 -39.29
C LYS A 3 -7.18 29.02 -38.76
N THR A 4 -6.37 28.31 -39.54
CA THR A 4 -5.77 27.03 -39.15
C THR A 4 -4.80 27.13 -37.97
N PHE A 5 -4.05 28.23 -37.85
CA PHE A 5 -3.14 28.47 -36.73
C PHE A 5 -3.88 28.68 -35.42
N TRP A 6 -4.99 29.43 -35.44
CA TRP A 6 -5.85 29.62 -34.26
C TRP A 6 -6.59 28.34 -33.85
N SER A 7 -7.02 27.50 -34.81
CA SER A 7 -7.59 26.19 -34.50
C SER A 7 -6.57 25.23 -33.86
N ILE A 8 -5.34 25.18 -34.36
CA ILE A 8 -4.28 24.33 -33.79
C ILE A 8 -3.92 24.79 -32.38
N LEU A 9 -3.78 26.10 -32.17
CA LEU A 9 -3.49 26.67 -30.86
C LEU A 9 -4.62 26.38 -29.85
N GLY A 10 -5.88 26.54 -30.26
CA GLY A 10 -7.03 26.21 -29.43
C GLY A 10 -7.09 24.73 -29.05
N LEU A 11 -6.83 23.83 -29.99
CA LEU A 11 -6.78 22.39 -29.72
C LEU A 11 -5.68 22.05 -28.72
N PHE A 12 -4.50 22.67 -28.85
CA PHE A 12 -3.38 22.44 -27.94
C PHE A 12 -3.70 22.87 -26.52
N VAL A 13 -4.40 23.99 -26.34
CA VAL A 13 -4.86 24.47 -25.03
C VAL A 13 -5.89 23.52 -24.41
N VAL A 14 -6.85 23.02 -25.20
CA VAL A 14 -7.87 22.07 -24.72
C VAL A 14 -7.24 20.74 -24.30
N VAL A 15 -6.33 20.20 -25.11
CA VAL A 15 -5.60 18.96 -24.76
C VAL A 15 -4.74 19.19 -23.52
N GLY A 16 -4.00 20.30 -23.46
CA GLY A 16 -3.19 20.65 -22.28
C GLY A 16 -4.02 20.74 -21.01
N ALA A 17 -5.17 21.42 -21.05
CA ALA A 17 -6.09 21.51 -19.93
C ALA A 17 -6.66 20.14 -19.51
N PHE A 18 -6.98 19.27 -20.48
CA PHE A 18 -7.47 17.93 -20.21
C PHE A 18 -6.41 17.07 -19.48
N ILE A 19 -5.14 17.14 -19.90
CA ILE A 19 -4.04 16.43 -19.22
C ILE A 19 -3.81 16.96 -17.80
N ILE A 20 -3.86 18.28 -17.58
CA ILE A 20 -3.72 18.88 -16.25
C ILE A 20 -4.87 18.45 -15.32
N PHE A 21 -6.10 18.43 -15.85
CA PHE A 21 -7.27 17.96 -15.12
C PHE A 21 -7.12 16.49 -14.70
N GLN A 22 -6.68 15.63 -15.63
CA GLN A 22 -6.41 14.22 -15.34
C GLN A 22 -5.29 14.04 -14.29
N ALA A 23 -4.22 14.83 -14.37
CA ALA A 23 -3.10 14.77 -13.43
C ALA A 23 -3.52 15.15 -11.99
N THR A 24 -4.47 16.08 -11.86
CA THR A 24 -4.91 16.59 -10.55
C THR A 24 -5.81 15.59 -9.80
N ASN A 25 -6.50 14.69 -10.52
CA ASN A 25 -7.36 13.66 -9.92
C ASN A 25 -6.60 12.47 -9.32
N THR A 26 -5.26 12.51 -9.27
CA THR A 26 -4.44 11.46 -8.68
C THR A 26 -4.44 11.59 -7.15
N LYS A 27 -5.24 10.79 -6.44
CA LYS A 27 -5.21 10.75 -4.97
C LYS A 27 -3.85 10.22 -4.49
N ALA A 28 -3.16 11.01 -3.68
CA ALA A 28 -1.86 10.63 -3.10
C ALA A 28 -2.03 9.46 -2.11
N ALA A 29 -1.08 8.52 -2.11
CA ALA A 29 -1.05 7.44 -1.13
C ALA A 29 -0.60 7.99 0.23
N LEU A 30 -1.43 7.83 1.26
CA LEU A 30 -1.11 8.28 2.61
C LEU A 30 -0.22 7.22 3.29
N VAL A 31 0.94 7.64 3.81
CA VAL A 31 1.85 6.73 4.54
C VAL A 31 1.53 6.83 6.02
N LEU A 32 1.00 5.77 6.62
CA LEU A 32 0.62 5.72 8.03
C LEU A 32 1.21 4.52 8.74
N TYR A 33 1.41 4.64 10.04
CA TYR A 33 1.76 3.52 10.90
C TYR A 33 0.50 2.77 11.39
N PRO A 34 0.58 1.46 11.71
CA PRO A 34 -0.56 0.69 12.21
C PRO A 34 -1.20 1.30 13.46
N SER A 35 -0.36 1.84 14.34
CA SER A 35 -0.77 2.51 15.58
C SER A 35 -1.58 3.79 15.35
N GLU A 36 -1.40 4.45 14.19
CA GLU A 36 -2.21 5.60 13.79
C GLU A 36 -3.54 5.18 13.15
N LEU A 37 -3.55 4.10 12.36
CA LEU A 37 -4.78 3.53 11.80
C LEU A 37 -5.73 2.99 12.88
N ALA A 38 -5.18 2.42 13.95
CA ALA A 38 -5.96 1.92 15.06
C ALA A 38 -6.54 3.01 15.97
N LYS A 39 -5.99 4.24 15.92
CA LYS A 39 -6.56 5.36 16.68
C LYS A 39 -7.75 5.94 15.90
N LYS A 40 -8.85 6.21 16.61
CA LYS A 40 -10.14 6.77 16.14
C LYS A 40 -10.08 8.06 15.28
N GLY A 41 -8.89 8.60 14.97
CA GLY A 41 -8.68 9.80 14.17
C GLY A 41 -8.40 9.54 12.69
N ALA A 42 -8.23 8.28 12.25
CA ALA A 42 -8.12 7.96 10.83
C ALA A 42 -9.51 8.05 10.15
N PRO A 43 -9.62 8.58 8.92
CA PRO A 43 -10.84 8.50 8.13
C PRO A 43 -11.35 7.06 8.09
N GLU A 44 -12.67 6.86 8.22
CA GLU A 44 -13.30 5.53 8.24
C GLU A 44 -13.01 4.72 6.96
N ILE A 45 -12.71 5.43 5.87
CA ILE A 45 -12.29 4.88 4.58
C ILE A 45 -11.07 5.67 4.07
N ILE A 46 -9.96 4.98 3.81
CA ILE A 46 -8.77 5.51 3.15
C ILE A 46 -8.54 4.72 1.86
N GLU A 47 -8.73 5.39 0.72
CA GLU A 47 -8.69 4.78 -0.62
C GLU A 47 -7.28 4.35 -1.05
N ARG A 48 -6.23 4.94 -0.50
CA ARG A 48 -4.84 4.51 -0.70
C ARG A 48 -4.01 4.78 0.54
N VAL A 49 -3.62 3.72 1.23
CA VAL A 49 -2.75 3.76 2.40
C VAL A 49 -1.56 2.82 2.22
N ARG A 50 -0.39 3.28 2.63
CA ARG A 50 0.80 2.45 2.76
C ARG A 50 1.17 2.33 4.23
N VAL A 51 1.22 1.10 4.71
CA VAL A 51 1.42 0.77 6.13
C VAL A 51 2.63 -0.13 6.29
N GLY A 52 3.60 0.32 7.10
CA GLY A 52 4.73 -0.51 7.53
C GLY A 52 4.44 -1.12 8.90
N GLY A 53 4.60 -2.43 9.04
CA GLY A 53 4.36 -3.09 10.33
C GLY A 53 5.06 -4.44 10.42
N ARG A 54 4.96 -5.08 11.59
CA ARG A 54 5.48 -6.42 11.85
C ARG A 54 4.34 -7.43 11.92
N VAL A 55 4.51 -8.57 11.27
CA VAL A 55 3.51 -9.65 11.26
C VAL A 55 3.38 -10.25 12.66
N ALA A 56 2.17 -10.26 13.22
CA ALA A 56 1.88 -10.88 14.51
C ALA A 56 2.08 -12.40 14.46
N ALA A 57 2.44 -13.00 15.60
CA ALA A 57 2.75 -14.42 15.69
C ALA A 57 1.60 -15.32 15.20
N LEU A 58 0.37 -15.02 15.63
CA LEU A 58 -0.86 -15.79 15.37
C LEU A 58 -2.09 -14.87 15.57
N PRO A 59 -3.26 -15.19 14.99
CA PRO A 59 -3.52 -16.22 13.98
C PRO A 59 -3.29 -15.71 12.55
N ILE A 60 -2.79 -16.59 11.67
CA ILE A 60 -2.64 -16.35 10.24
C ILE A 60 -3.54 -17.36 9.51
N SER A 61 -4.53 -16.88 8.77
CA SER A 61 -5.39 -17.73 7.92
C SER A 61 -4.94 -17.64 6.47
N TYR A 62 -4.74 -18.79 5.82
CA TYR A 62 -4.42 -18.87 4.40
C TYR A 62 -5.38 -19.84 3.72
N GLU A 63 -6.26 -19.30 2.89
CA GLU A 63 -7.29 -20.03 2.15
C GLU A 63 -6.93 -19.95 0.65
N ILE A 64 -6.89 -21.08 -0.06
CA ILE A 64 -6.50 -21.12 -1.48
C ILE A 64 -7.74 -21.29 -2.38
N GLU A 65 -8.79 -21.95 -1.89
CA GLU A 65 -10.04 -22.20 -2.60
C GLU A 65 -11.17 -21.37 -1.98
N PRO A 66 -12.00 -20.63 -2.75
CA PRO A 66 -12.04 -20.50 -4.22
C PRO A 66 -11.03 -19.49 -4.82
N LYS A 67 -10.37 -18.67 -4.00
CA LYS A 67 -9.30 -17.74 -4.39
C LYS A 67 -8.30 -17.59 -3.25
N ALA A 68 -7.02 -17.46 -3.57
CA ALA A 68 -5.96 -17.23 -2.58
C ALA A 68 -6.25 -15.98 -1.73
N LYS A 69 -6.45 -16.17 -0.43
CA LYS A 69 -6.73 -15.15 0.57
C LYS A 69 -5.85 -15.40 1.78
N LEU A 70 -5.06 -14.40 2.15
CA LEU A 70 -4.21 -14.38 3.33
C LEU A 70 -4.75 -13.35 4.31
N SER A 71 -5.09 -13.78 5.51
CA SER A 71 -5.58 -12.91 6.60
C SER A 71 -4.61 -13.00 7.78
N PHE A 72 -4.11 -11.86 8.23
CA PHE A 72 -3.13 -11.77 9.32
C PHE A 72 -3.25 -10.43 10.03
N SER A 73 -2.59 -10.29 11.18
CA SER A 73 -2.53 -9.01 11.90
C SER A 73 -1.13 -8.43 11.85
N ILE A 74 -1.04 -7.11 11.80
CA ILE A 74 0.22 -6.37 11.91
C ILE A 74 0.21 -5.47 13.13
N HIS A 75 1.38 -5.23 13.71
CA HIS A 75 1.58 -4.28 14.78
C HIS A 75 2.76 -3.35 14.48
N ASP A 76 2.92 -2.32 15.29
CA ASP A 76 4.06 -1.42 15.21
C ASP A 76 5.33 -2.15 15.71
N PRO A 77 6.49 -2.06 15.03
CA PRO A 77 7.73 -2.65 15.54
C PRO A 77 8.09 -2.17 16.97
N THR A 78 7.63 -0.98 17.35
CA THR A 78 7.86 -0.36 18.66
C THR A 78 6.84 -0.77 19.72
N HIS A 79 5.64 -1.19 19.31
CA HIS A 79 4.55 -1.55 20.20
C HIS A 79 3.79 -2.79 19.69
N SER A 80 3.71 -3.84 20.51
CA SER A 80 2.98 -5.07 20.19
C SER A 80 1.46 -4.87 20.04
N GLU A 81 0.94 -3.72 20.45
CA GLU A 81 -0.46 -3.33 20.32
C GLU A 81 -0.55 -1.84 20.01
N PRO A 82 -1.59 -1.37 19.28
CA PRO A 82 -2.72 -2.14 18.75
C PRO A 82 -2.40 -2.92 17.46
N ASN A 83 -3.12 -4.03 17.26
CA ASN A 83 -3.05 -4.87 16.07
C ASN A 83 -4.03 -4.39 15.00
N VAL A 84 -3.57 -4.23 13.75
CA VAL A 84 -4.42 -3.94 12.58
C VAL A 84 -4.62 -5.22 11.79
N GLN A 85 -5.88 -5.57 11.50
CA GLN A 85 -6.21 -6.72 10.68
C GLN A 85 -5.96 -6.42 9.20
N VAL A 86 -5.31 -7.36 8.50
CA VAL A 86 -4.94 -7.25 7.09
C VAL A 86 -5.52 -8.42 6.31
N ILE A 87 -6.15 -8.12 5.18
CA ILE A 87 -6.64 -9.11 4.21
C ILE A 87 -5.93 -8.87 2.88
N TYR A 88 -5.20 -9.87 2.41
CA TYR A 88 -4.51 -9.86 1.13
C TYR A 88 -5.10 -10.91 0.19
N HIS A 89 -5.48 -10.50 -1.02
CA HIS A 89 -5.99 -11.40 -2.06
C HIS A 89 -4.86 -11.72 -3.04
N GLY A 90 -4.20 -12.84 -2.82
CA GLY A 90 -3.08 -13.29 -3.63
C GLY A 90 -2.35 -14.45 -2.98
N LEU A 91 -1.40 -15.02 -3.72
CA LEU A 91 -0.50 -16.04 -3.18
C LEU A 91 0.37 -15.42 -2.09
N LYS A 92 0.50 -16.14 -0.98
CA LYS A 92 1.39 -15.75 0.12
C LYS A 92 2.82 -15.62 -0.44
N PRO A 93 3.51 -14.48 -0.28
CA PRO A 93 4.91 -14.36 -0.64
C PRO A 93 5.74 -15.39 0.13
N ASP A 94 6.76 -15.98 -0.50
CA ASP A 94 7.58 -17.03 0.12
C ASP A 94 8.24 -16.55 1.42
N MET A 95 8.75 -15.32 1.40
CA MET A 95 9.41 -14.66 2.52
C MET A 95 8.44 -14.17 3.62
N PHE A 96 7.14 -14.40 3.49
CA PHE A 96 6.16 -14.02 4.52
C PHE A 96 6.20 -15.01 5.69
N ALA A 97 6.56 -14.52 6.87
CA ALA A 97 6.60 -15.26 8.12
C ALA A 97 6.23 -14.37 9.32
N PRO A 98 5.77 -14.96 10.44
CA PRO A 98 5.52 -14.22 11.66
C PRO A 98 6.78 -13.53 12.19
N GLY A 99 6.63 -12.35 12.78
CA GLY A 99 7.74 -11.54 13.31
C GLY A 99 8.64 -10.91 12.23
N ARG A 100 8.24 -10.96 10.96
CA ARG A 100 8.91 -10.24 9.87
C ARG A 100 8.28 -8.86 9.67
N ASP A 101 9.10 -7.92 9.24
CA ASP A 101 8.65 -6.59 8.85
C ASP A 101 8.12 -6.62 7.42
N VAL A 102 6.94 -6.03 7.22
CA VAL A 102 6.21 -6.00 5.97
C VAL A 102 5.74 -4.59 5.66
N ILE A 103 5.66 -4.30 4.36
CA ILE A 103 5.08 -3.07 3.83
C ILE A 103 3.85 -3.46 3.04
N ILE A 104 2.72 -2.89 3.41
CA ILE A 104 1.41 -3.16 2.81
C ILE A 104 0.94 -1.90 2.11
N ASP A 105 0.49 -2.04 0.87
CA ASP A 105 -0.15 -0.98 0.09
C ASP A 105 -1.57 -1.42 -0.22
N GLY A 106 -2.56 -0.61 0.14
CA GLY A 106 -3.95 -1.01 0.07
C GLY A 106 -4.95 0.06 0.48
N GLU A 107 -6.14 -0.40 0.85
CA GLU A 107 -7.27 0.41 1.27
C GLU A 107 -7.60 0.09 2.72
N PHE A 108 -7.83 1.10 3.55
CA PHE A 108 -8.30 0.90 4.92
C PHE A 108 -9.78 1.22 4.99
N SER A 109 -10.59 0.26 5.42
CA SER A 109 -12.05 0.43 5.51
C SER A 109 -12.59 -0.35 6.70
N GLY A 110 -13.38 0.30 7.55
CA GLY A 110 -14.08 -0.36 8.65
C GLY A 110 -13.15 -1.08 9.65
N GLY A 111 -11.92 -0.57 9.85
CA GLY A 111 -10.94 -1.16 10.77
C GLY A 111 -10.08 -2.29 10.18
N VAL A 112 -10.29 -2.63 8.91
CA VAL A 112 -9.53 -3.67 8.19
C VAL A 112 -8.73 -3.05 7.05
N LEU A 113 -7.48 -3.48 6.92
CA LEU A 113 -6.60 -3.11 5.82
C LEU A 113 -6.71 -4.14 4.69
N HIS A 114 -7.34 -3.75 3.59
CA HIS A 114 -7.40 -4.52 2.35
C HIS A 114 -6.13 -4.29 1.55
N ALA A 115 -5.18 -5.23 1.67
CA ALA A 115 -3.90 -5.18 0.99
C ALA A 115 -4.06 -5.47 -0.51
N LYS A 116 -3.67 -4.51 -1.33
CA LYS A 116 -3.51 -4.68 -2.78
C LYS A 116 -2.13 -5.24 -3.12
N THR A 117 -1.11 -4.79 -2.38
CA THR A 117 0.28 -5.26 -2.53
C THR A 117 0.85 -5.58 -1.16
N LEU A 118 1.54 -6.72 -1.05
CA LEU A 118 2.25 -7.15 0.15
C LEU A 118 3.73 -7.33 -0.19
N LEU A 119 4.57 -6.48 0.39
CA LEU A 119 6.02 -6.53 0.25
C LEU A 119 6.64 -7.00 1.55
N THR A 120 7.46 -8.03 1.47
CA THR A 120 8.27 -8.55 2.57
C THR A 120 9.71 -8.05 2.38
N GLN A 121 10.36 -7.59 3.46
CA GLN A 121 11.77 -7.22 3.34
C GLN A 121 12.61 -8.47 3.03
N CYS A 122 13.43 -8.39 1.98
CA CYS A 122 14.43 -9.41 1.70
C CYS A 122 15.54 -9.35 2.77
N PRO A 123 15.93 -10.47 3.39
CA PRO A 123 17.07 -10.54 4.31
C PRO A 123 18.38 -10.56 3.50
N SER A 124 18.61 -9.64 2.57
CA SER A 124 19.95 -9.47 1.99
C SER A 124 20.76 -8.55 2.90
N LYS A 125 21.28 -9.16 3.96
CA LYS A 125 22.44 -8.67 4.72
C LYS A 125 23.53 -8.25 3.72
N TYR A 126 23.98 -7.00 3.80
CA TYR A 126 25.16 -6.54 3.06
C TYR A 126 26.38 -7.25 3.64
N GLU A 127 26.99 -8.15 2.88
CA GLU A 127 28.29 -8.74 3.20
C GLU A 127 29.35 -7.93 2.44
N PRO A 128 30.16 -7.10 3.12
CA PRO A 128 31.22 -6.36 2.45
C PRO A 128 32.25 -7.35 1.89
N PRO A 129 32.76 -7.14 0.67
CA PRO A 129 33.80 -7.99 0.10
C PRO A 129 35.05 -7.94 0.99
N SER A 130 35.61 -9.12 1.29
CA SER A 130 36.85 -9.26 2.06
C SER A 130 37.99 -8.56 1.31
N PRO A 131 38.74 -7.63 1.94
CA PRO A 131 39.96 -7.13 1.33
C PRO A 131 40.98 -8.27 1.26
N GLY A 132 41.46 -8.54 0.05
CA GLY A 132 42.61 -9.41 -0.21
C GLY A 132 43.92 -8.65 -0.15
#